data_AF-A0A7R9HB78-F1
#
_entry.id   AF-A0A7R9HB78-F1
#
_cell.length_a   1.000
_cell.length_b   1.000
_cell.length_c   1.000
_cell.angle_alpha   90.00
_cell.angle_beta   90.00
_cell.angle_gamma   90.00
#
_symmetry.space_group_name_H-M   'P 1'
#
loop_
_entity.id
_entity.type
_entity.pdbx_description
1 polymer ?
#
loop_
_entity_poly.entity_id
_entity_poly.type
_entity_poly.pdbx_seq_one_letter_code
_entity_poly.pdbx_strand_id
1 'polypeptide(L)'
;MGKKYAEDVRALCNRARANDRNIAAFFVESLQSCGGQIVPPDNYLRQAFKHVREAGGVCIADEVQVGFGRVGKHWWAFQLQGDDVLPDIVTLGKPMGNGHPVAAVITTKEIAKSFKETGIEYFNTYGGNAVSCAVASAVMDVIEHEKLRENAVRVGNHLLNSARQLAAKHPLIGDVRGVGLFVGIELVKCREARTPATAHAQHVITRYASLEPDGLECQHVRSVRVCKPSRILSRE
;
A
#
# COMPACT_ATOMS: atom_id res chain seq x y z
N MET A 1 -5.59 2.14 18.52
CA MET A 1 -5.85 0.93 17.69
C MET A 1 -4.57 0.26 17.18
N GLY A 2 -3.57 0.97 16.62
CA GLY A 2 -2.39 0.30 16.04
C GLY A 2 -1.62 -0.62 16.97
N LYS A 3 -1.44 -0.24 18.24
CA LYS A 3 -0.89 -1.13 19.27
C LYS A 3 -1.69 -2.44 19.42
N LYS A 4 -3.03 -2.38 19.46
CA LYS A 4 -3.92 -3.56 19.60
C LYS A 4 -3.68 -4.56 18.46
N TYR A 5 -3.64 -4.10 17.22
CA TYR A 5 -3.36 -4.97 16.06
C TYR A 5 -1.92 -5.46 16.01
N ALA A 6 -0.95 -4.69 16.51
CA ALA A 6 0.44 -5.14 16.59
C ALA A 6 0.64 -6.25 17.66
N GLU A 7 -0.20 -6.30 18.70
CA GLU A 7 -0.18 -7.42 19.66
C GLU A 7 -0.55 -8.75 18.99
N ASP A 8 -1.39 -8.76 17.95
CA ASP A 8 -1.65 -9.99 17.18
C ASP A 8 -0.37 -10.48 16.50
N VAL A 9 0.45 -9.57 15.97
CA VAL A 9 1.77 -9.90 15.40
C VAL A 9 2.68 -10.51 16.48
N ARG A 10 2.71 -9.91 17.68
CA ARG A 10 3.49 -10.46 18.81
C ARG A 10 3.01 -11.85 19.21
N ALA A 11 1.70 -12.05 19.31
CA ALA A 11 1.10 -13.34 19.63
C ALA A 11 1.46 -14.40 18.59
N LEU A 12 1.47 -14.03 17.30
CA LEU A 12 1.92 -14.91 16.21
C LEU A 12 3.41 -15.28 16.34
N CYS A 13 4.28 -14.31 16.63
CA CYS A 13 5.71 -14.56 16.89
C CYS A 13 5.91 -15.52 18.07
N ASN A 14 5.22 -15.27 19.20
CA ASN A 14 5.29 -16.13 20.38
C ASN A 14 4.79 -17.54 20.10
N ARG A 15 3.69 -17.66 19.35
CA ARG A 15 3.15 -18.96 18.94
C ARG A 15 4.10 -19.71 18.02
N ALA A 16 4.79 -19.04 17.10
CA ALA A 16 5.79 -19.70 16.25
C ALA A 16 6.92 -20.29 17.11
N ARG A 17 7.47 -19.50 18.03
CA ARG A 17 8.51 -19.96 18.96
C ARG A 17 8.06 -21.13 19.84
N ALA A 18 6.84 -21.06 20.37
CA ALA A 18 6.26 -22.13 21.18
C ALA A 18 6.06 -23.45 20.42
N ASN A 19 6.13 -23.41 19.08
CA ASN A 19 6.08 -24.59 18.21
C ASN A 19 7.44 -24.85 17.55
N ASP A 20 8.55 -24.39 18.14
CA ASP A 20 9.92 -24.55 17.64
C ASP A 20 10.15 -24.02 16.22
N ARG A 21 9.42 -22.96 15.84
CA ARG A 21 9.54 -22.26 14.55
C ARG A 21 10.15 -20.88 14.73
N ASN A 22 11.01 -20.51 13.79
CA ASN A 22 11.60 -19.18 13.71
C ASN A 22 10.80 -18.26 12.78
N ILE A 23 10.86 -16.96 13.05
CA ILE A 23 10.29 -15.93 12.19
C ILE A 23 11.38 -15.46 11.23
N ALA A 24 11.23 -15.76 9.94
CA ALA A 24 12.16 -15.26 8.92
C ALA A 24 11.86 -13.80 8.59
N ALA A 25 10.61 -13.48 8.26
CA ALA A 25 10.22 -12.14 7.88
C ALA A 25 8.74 -11.85 8.12
N PHE A 26 8.42 -10.56 8.21
CA PHE A 26 7.07 -10.01 8.16
C PHE A 26 6.91 -9.18 6.89
N PHE A 27 5.96 -9.58 6.04
CA PHE A 27 5.67 -8.93 4.76
C PHE A 27 4.38 -8.12 4.88
N VAL A 28 4.41 -6.84 4.53
CA VAL A 28 3.25 -5.96 4.64
C VAL A 28 3.17 -4.97 3.50
N GLU A 29 2.02 -4.84 2.86
CA GLU A 29 1.71 -3.66 2.04
C GLU A 29 1.62 -2.45 2.97
N SER A 30 2.42 -1.41 2.72
CA SER A 30 2.40 -0.21 3.57
C SER A 30 1.00 0.37 3.72
N LEU A 31 0.20 0.33 2.63
CA LEU A 31 -1.25 0.47 2.64
C LEU A 31 -1.84 -0.69 1.82
N GLN A 32 -2.81 -1.43 2.36
CA GLN A 32 -3.32 -2.62 1.67
C GLN A 32 -4.22 -2.23 0.50
N SER A 33 -3.84 -2.56 -0.73
CA SER A 33 -4.64 -2.22 -1.90
C SER A 33 -5.77 -3.23 -2.12
N CYS A 34 -5.42 -4.50 -2.33
CA CYS A 34 -6.40 -5.57 -2.53
C CYS A 34 -7.24 -5.83 -1.27
N GLY A 35 -6.69 -5.50 -0.10
CA GLY A 35 -7.41 -5.52 1.17
C GLY A 35 -8.56 -4.52 1.26
N GLY A 36 -8.68 -3.56 0.33
CA GLY A 36 -9.75 -2.56 0.36
C GLY A 36 -9.28 -1.17 0.78
N GLN A 37 -8.11 -0.77 0.29
CA GLN A 37 -7.48 0.55 0.50
C GLN A 37 -7.32 0.87 2.00
N ILE A 38 -6.75 -0.08 2.74
CA ILE A 38 -6.61 0.03 4.19
C ILE A 38 -5.37 0.84 4.53
N VAL A 39 -5.57 1.96 5.21
CA VAL A 39 -4.50 2.72 5.88
C VAL A 39 -4.35 2.13 7.29
N PRO A 40 -3.19 1.58 7.66
CA PRO A 40 -3.00 1.03 8.99
C PRO A 40 -3.15 2.14 10.04
N PRO A 41 -3.77 1.86 11.19
CA PRO A 41 -3.87 2.84 12.27
C PRO A 41 -2.49 3.22 12.79
N ASP A 42 -2.38 4.42 13.35
CA ASP A 42 -1.12 4.97 13.85
C ASP A 42 -0.36 4.00 14.76
N ASN A 43 0.96 3.97 14.57
CA ASN A 43 1.91 3.13 15.28
C ASN A 43 1.79 1.62 15.03
N TYR A 44 0.93 1.15 14.12
CA TYR A 44 0.84 -0.28 13.81
C TYR A 44 2.17 -0.82 13.27
N LEU A 45 2.71 -0.25 12.18
CA LEU A 45 3.95 -0.76 11.56
C LEU A 45 5.14 -0.64 12.51
N ARG A 46 5.21 0.47 13.26
CA ARG A 46 6.24 0.71 14.28
C ARG A 46 6.31 -0.44 15.30
N GLN A 47 5.16 -0.81 15.86
CA GLN A 47 5.09 -1.86 16.88
C GLN A 47 5.23 -3.25 16.28
N ALA A 48 4.60 -3.51 15.13
CA ALA A 48 4.74 -4.79 14.43
C ALA A 48 6.21 -5.06 14.08
N PHE A 49 6.92 -4.08 13.54
CA PHE A 49 8.34 -4.23 13.20
C PHE A 49 9.21 -4.46 14.42
N LYS A 50 8.92 -3.77 15.53
CA LYS A 50 9.57 -4.03 16.81
C LYS A 50 9.42 -5.50 17.23
N HIS A 51 8.20 -6.04 17.23
CA HIS A 51 7.95 -7.42 17.66
C HIS A 51 8.58 -8.47 16.76
N VAL A 52 8.59 -8.22 15.45
CA VAL A 52 9.21 -9.12 14.47
C VAL A 52 10.73 -9.15 14.67
N ARG A 53 11.37 -8.00 14.89
CA ARG A 53 12.81 -7.91 15.17
C ARG A 53 13.18 -8.53 16.51
N GLU A 54 12.38 -8.30 17.55
CA GLU A 54 12.51 -9.01 18.83
C GLU A 54 12.42 -10.53 18.64
N ALA A 55 11.70 -11.00 17.61
CA ALA A 55 11.59 -12.39 17.18
C ALA A 55 12.72 -12.91 16.27
N GLY A 56 13.70 -12.06 15.94
CA GLY A 56 14.83 -12.40 15.06
C GLY A 56 14.49 -12.35 13.57
N GLY A 57 13.30 -11.87 13.19
CA GLY A 57 12.88 -11.71 11.81
C GLY A 57 13.14 -10.31 11.26
N VAL A 58 13.07 -10.20 9.93
CA VAL A 58 13.18 -8.91 9.20
C VAL A 58 11.82 -8.37 8.75
N CYS A 59 11.72 -7.07 8.56
CA CYS A 59 10.49 -6.38 8.19
C CYS A 59 10.56 -5.90 6.75
N ILE A 60 9.59 -6.31 5.94
CA ILE A 60 9.52 -6.00 4.51
C ILE A 60 8.30 -5.12 4.24
N ALA A 61 8.53 -3.91 3.74
CA ALA A 61 7.49 -3.02 3.27
C ALA A 61 7.31 -3.16 1.76
N ASP A 62 6.12 -3.58 1.34
CA ASP A 62 5.72 -3.61 -0.06
C ASP A 62 5.16 -2.25 -0.49
N GLU A 63 5.94 -1.55 -1.31
CA GLU A 63 5.65 -0.24 -1.86
C GLU A 63 5.27 -0.33 -3.36
N VAL A 64 5.05 -1.54 -3.90
CA VAL A 64 4.76 -1.77 -5.33
C VAL A 64 3.52 -0.99 -5.78
N GLN A 65 2.52 -0.82 -4.93
CA GLN A 65 1.29 -0.07 -5.25
C GLN A 65 1.32 1.39 -4.79
N VAL A 66 2.09 1.69 -3.74
CA VAL A 66 1.88 2.87 -2.90
C VAL A 66 3.12 3.75 -2.73
N GLY A 67 4.26 3.35 -3.29
CA GLY A 67 5.47 4.15 -3.34
C GLY A 67 5.41 5.27 -4.37
N PHE A 68 6.58 5.85 -4.67
CA PHE A 68 6.76 6.90 -5.68
C PHE A 68 5.83 8.11 -5.48
N GLY A 69 5.66 8.54 -4.23
CA GLY A 69 4.96 9.78 -3.92
C GLY A 69 3.44 9.71 -3.99
N ARG A 70 2.85 8.52 -4.18
CA ARG A 70 1.39 8.30 -4.28
C ARG A 70 0.62 8.90 -3.09
N VAL A 71 1.19 8.82 -1.89
CA VAL A 71 0.63 9.34 -0.64
C VAL A 71 0.85 10.85 -0.44
N GLY A 72 1.56 11.49 -1.37
CA GLY A 72 1.83 12.91 -1.38
C GLY A 72 3.05 13.29 -0.55
N LYS A 73 2.86 13.66 0.72
CA LYS A 73 3.91 14.25 1.58
C LYS A 73 5.17 13.39 1.68
N HIS A 74 5.09 12.09 1.47
CA HIS A 74 6.23 11.16 1.54
C HIS A 74 6.46 10.47 0.20
N TRP A 75 7.69 10.06 -0.05
CA TRP A 75 8.05 9.22 -1.21
C TRP A 75 7.52 7.79 -1.04
N TRP A 76 7.59 7.27 0.17
CA TRP A 76 7.20 5.90 0.53
C TRP A 76 6.08 5.93 1.55
N ALA A 77 5.08 5.07 1.38
CA ALA A 77 3.89 5.05 2.22
C ALA A 77 4.17 4.62 3.66
N PHE A 78 5.16 3.75 3.91
CA PHE A 78 5.54 3.35 5.27
C PHE A 78 5.92 4.56 6.16
N GLN A 79 6.42 5.65 5.56
CA GLN A 79 6.82 6.87 6.27
C GLN A 79 5.62 7.59 6.93
N LEU A 80 4.39 7.29 6.51
CA LEU A 80 3.18 7.78 7.18
C LEU A 80 3.07 7.30 8.64
N GLN A 81 3.79 6.24 9.03
CA GLN A 81 3.82 5.73 10.39
C GLN A 81 4.92 6.37 11.26
N GLY A 82 5.67 7.32 10.69
CA GLY A 82 6.70 8.14 11.33
C GLY A 82 8.10 7.92 10.75
N ASP A 83 8.98 8.92 10.90
CA ASP A 83 10.30 8.95 10.25
C ASP A 83 11.26 7.85 10.74
N ASP A 84 11.04 7.31 11.95
CA ASP A 84 11.80 6.19 12.51
C ASP A 84 11.23 4.81 12.14
N VAL A 85 10.13 4.76 11.39
CA VAL A 85 9.59 3.49 10.85
C VAL A 85 10.36 3.13 9.59
N LEU A 86 11.49 2.46 9.79
CA LEU A 86 12.35 2.00 8.72
C LEU A 86 12.17 0.48 8.56
N PRO A 87 11.70 -0.03 7.40
CA PRO A 87 11.73 -1.45 7.10
C PRO A 87 13.17 -1.90 6.80
N ASP A 88 13.44 -3.19 6.98
CA ASP A 88 14.75 -3.78 6.65
C ASP A 88 14.89 -4.01 5.14
N ILE A 89 13.76 -4.23 4.46
CA ILE A 89 13.66 -4.45 3.02
C ILE A 89 12.46 -3.66 2.46
N VAL A 90 12.62 -3.03 1.30
CA VAL A 90 11.53 -2.39 0.54
C VAL A 90 11.43 -3.03 -0.84
N THR A 91 10.22 -3.40 -1.27
CA THR A 91 9.97 -3.89 -2.63
C THR A 91 9.28 -2.82 -3.48
N LEU A 92 9.78 -2.63 -4.69
CA LEU A 92 9.35 -1.62 -5.67
C LEU A 92 9.00 -2.32 -6.99
N GLY A 93 8.09 -1.73 -7.76
CA GLY A 93 7.66 -2.30 -9.05
C GLY A 93 6.78 -1.30 -9.82
N LYS A 94 5.70 -1.78 -10.43
CA LYS A 94 4.61 -1.04 -11.11
C LYS A 94 4.90 0.44 -11.46
N PRO A 95 4.77 1.43 -10.56
CA PRO A 95 4.96 2.84 -10.91
C PRO A 95 6.41 3.19 -11.32
N MET A 96 7.40 2.44 -10.86
CA MET A 96 8.84 2.69 -11.10
C MET A 96 9.20 2.84 -12.57
N GLY A 97 8.52 2.10 -13.45
CA GLY A 97 8.81 2.09 -14.89
C GLY A 97 7.85 2.88 -15.76
N ASN A 98 6.82 3.50 -15.18
CA ASN A 98 5.70 4.08 -15.94
C ASN A 98 5.18 3.13 -17.06
N GLY A 99 5.05 1.83 -16.75
CA GLY A 99 4.64 0.78 -17.69
C GLY A 99 5.79 -0.09 -18.24
N HIS A 100 7.04 0.39 -18.20
CA HIS A 100 8.21 -0.42 -18.53
C HIS A 100 8.45 -1.50 -17.45
N PRO A 101 8.81 -2.76 -17.80
CA PRO A 101 9.10 -3.81 -16.83
C PRO A 101 10.38 -3.55 -16.02
N VAL A 102 10.24 -2.86 -14.89
CA VAL A 102 11.31 -2.63 -13.91
C VAL A 102 10.77 -2.71 -12.48
N ALA A 103 11.57 -3.31 -11.61
CA ALA A 103 11.29 -3.51 -10.20
C ALA A 103 12.61 -3.51 -9.43
N ALA A 104 12.54 -3.30 -8.11
CA ALA A 104 13.72 -3.29 -7.25
C ALA A 104 13.42 -3.84 -5.86
N VAL A 105 14.44 -4.39 -5.23
CA VAL A 105 14.47 -4.71 -3.80
C VAL A 105 15.58 -3.88 -3.19
N ILE A 106 15.23 -3.01 -2.24
CA ILE A 106 16.17 -2.18 -1.49
C ILE A 106 16.33 -2.80 -0.11
N THR A 107 17.56 -2.98 0.37
CA THR A 107 17.85 -3.62 1.66
C THR A 107 19.12 -3.06 2.28
N THR A 108 19.38 -3.43 3.53
CA THR A 108 20.60 -3.05 4.25
C THR A 108 21.83 -3.81 3.72
N LYS A 109 23.02 -3.24 3.97
CA LYS A 109 24.30 -3.90 3.65
C LYS A 109 24.46 -5.24 4.36
N GLU A 110 23.94 -5.35 5.58
CA GLU A 110 23.99 -6.57 6.39
C GLU A 110 23.24 -7.72 5.74
N ILE A 111 21.98 -7.48 5.32
CA ILE A 111 21.15 -8.50 4.65
C ILE A 111 21.73 -8.85 3.27
N ALA A 112 22.20 -7.86 2.50
CA ALA A 112 22.84 -8.12 1.23
C ALA A 112 24.12 -8.97 1.38
N LYS A 113 24.91 -8.70 2.43
CA LYS A 113 26.11 -9.47 2.76
C LYS A 113 25.76 -10.91 3.17
N SER A 114 24.77 -11.11 4.04
CA SER A 114 24.35 -12.46 4.46
C SER A 114 23.85 -13.29 3.28
N PHE A 115 23.15 -12.68 2.32
CA PHE A 115 22.75 -13.35 1.09
C PHE A 115 23.95 -13.77 0.23
N LYS A 116 24.93 -12.87 0.04
CA LYS A 116 26.16 -13.19 -0.69
C LYS A 116 26.96 -14.32 -0.04
N GLU A 117 27.01 -14.36 1.29
CA GLU A 117 27.75 -15.38 2.05
C GLU A 117 27.15 -16.78 1.96
N THR A 118 25.91 -16.93 1.48
CA THR A 118 25.33 -18.25 1.18
C THR A 118 26.07 -18.98 0.05
N GLY A 119 26.89 -18.27 -0.74
CA GLY A 119 27.58 -18.81 -1.90
C GLY A 119 26.69 -19.01 -3.12
N ILE A 120 25.39 -18.68 -3.03
CA ILE A 120 24.46 -18.74 -4.16
C ILE A 120 24.78 -17.57 -5.10
N GLU A 121 25.16 -17.90 -6.33
CA GLU A 121 25.25 -16.91 -7.40
C GLU A 121 23.84 -16.47 -7.81
N TYR A 122 23.47 -15.26 -7.41
CA TYR A 122 22.25 -14.63 -7.88
C TYR A 122 22.54 -13.79 -9.10
N PHE A 123 21.89 -14.13 -10.21
CA PHE A 123 22.00 -13.41 -11.47
C PHE A 123 20.61 -13.22 -12.08
N ASN A 124 20.36 -12.04 -12.65
CA ASN A 124 19.16 -11.73 -13.40
C ASN A 124 19.51 -11.16 -14.78
N THR A 125 19.13 -11.85 -15.84
CA THR A 125 19.48 -11.52 -17.23
C THR A 125 19.15 -10.08 -17.63
N TYR A 126 18.04 -9.55 -17.10
CA TYR A 126 17.58 -8.19 -17.37
C TYR A 126 17.82 -7.24 -16.18
N GLY A 127 18.53 -7.67 -15.14
CA GLY A 127 18.81 -6.84 -13.99
C GLY A 127 19.75 -5.69 -14.30
N GLY A 128 19.44 -4.51 -13.73
CA GLY A 128 20.33 -3.35 -13.81
C GLY A 128 20.63 -2.88 -15.24
N ASN A 129 19.80 -3.25 -16.23
CA ASN A 129 20.04 -2.82 -17.61
C ASN A 129 19.87 -1.30 -17.74
N ALA A 130 20.75 -0.68 -18.54
CA ALA A 130 20.83 0.78 -18.67
C ALA A 130 19.50 1.42 -19.10
N VAL A 131 18.72 0.75 -19.96
CA VAL A 131 17.41 1.25 -20.41
C VAL A 131 16.43 1.36 -19.25
N SER A 132 16.34 0.32 -18.42
CA SER A 132 15.41 0.31 -17.27
C SER A 132 15.84 1.29 -16.19
N CYS A 133 17.15 1.47 -15.98
CA CYS A 133 17.68 2.49 -15.08
C CYS A 133 17.37 3.91 -15.57
N ALA A 134 17.54 4.17 -16.88
CA ALA A 134 17.21 5.47 -17.47
C ALA A 134 15.71 5.78 -17.37
N VAL A 135 14.84 4.80 -17.64
CA VAL A 135 13.39 4.94 -17.48
C VAL A 135 13.04 5.25 -16.02
N ALA A 136 13.55 4.48 -15.05
CA ALA A 136 13.26 4.69 -13.65
C ALA A 136 13.76 6.07 -13.15
N SER A 137 14.93 6.51 -13.62
CA SER A 137 15.45 7.85 -13.33
C SER A 137 14.53 8.95 -13.87
N ALA A 138 14.13 8.85 -15.15
CA ALA A 138 13.24 9.83 -15.76
C ALA A 138 11.88 9.91 -15.05
N VAL A 139 11.34 8.78 -14.57
CA VAL A 139 10.12 8.75 -13.76
C VAL A 139 10.30 9.55 -12.46
N MET A 140 11.42 9.37 -11.76
CA MET A 140 11.71 10.13 -10.54
C MET A 140 11.86 11.63 -10.82
N ASP A 141 12.55 11.99 -11.91
CA ASP A 141 12.73 13.39 -12.33
C ASP A 141 11.38 14.06 -12.62
N VAL A 142 10.48 13.38 -13.33
CA VAL A 142 9.12 13.88 -13.60
C VAL A 142 8.33 14.09 -12.31
N ILE A 143 8.38 13.13 -11.38
CA ILE A 143 7.67 13.25 -10.08
C ILE A 143 8.11 14.51 -9.33
N GLU A 144 9.40 14.80 -9.33
CA GLU A 144 9.97 15.96 -8.62
C GLU A 144 9.72 17.27 -9.38
N HIS A 145 10.06 17.34 -10.67
CA HIS A 145 9.94 18.56 -11.46
C HIS A 145 8.49 19.02 -11.64
N GLU A 146 7.56 18.09 -11.84
CA GLU A 146 6.14 18.40 -11.99
C GLU A 146 5.40 18.49 -10.65
N LYS A 147 6.09 18.33 -9.52
CA LYS A 147 5.51 18.43 -8.17
C LYS A 147 4.32 17.48 -7.99
N LEU A 148 4.48 16.23 -8.45
CA LEU A 148 3.39 15.26 -8.48
C LEU A 148 2.97 14.82 -7.08
N ARG A 149 3.87 14.91 -6.10
CA ARG A 149 3.59 14.67 -4.68
C ARG A 149 2.66 15.73 -4.09
N GLU A 150 2.92 17.00 -4.36
CA GLU A 150 2.06 18.12 -3.97
C GLU A 150 0.70 18.04 -4.66
N ASN A 151 0.71 17.68 -5.95
CA ASN A 151 -0.52 17.40 -6.69
C ASN A 151 -1.32 16.26 -6.02
N ALA A 152 -0.65 15.18 -5.61
CA ALA A 152 -1.31 14.07 -4.94
C ALA A 152 -1.96 14.48 -3.61
N VAL A 153 -1.33 15.37 -2.83
CA VAL A 153 -1.96 15.96 -1.63
C VAL A 153 -3.18 16.80 -2.01
N ARG A 154 -3.04 17.74 -2.95
CA ARG A 154 -4.11 18.68 -3.32
C ARG A 154 -5.34 17.94 -3.88
N VAL A 155 -5.13 17.11 -4.90
CA VAL A 155 -6.21 16.38 -5.57
C VAL A 155 -6.76 15.28 -4.67
N GLY A 156 -5.90 14.57 -3.93
CA GLY A 156 -6.33 13.57 -2.97
C GLY A 156 -7.28 14.13 -1.90
N ASN A 157 -6.93 15.26 -1.31
CA ASN A 157 -7.79 15.94 -0.33
C ASN A 157 -9.13 16.36 -0.93
N HIS A 158 -9.11 16.89 -2.17
CA HIS A 158 -10.34 17.22 -2.88
C HIS A 158 -11.23 15.99 -3.10
N LEU A 159 -10.67 14.89 -3.62
CA LEU A 159 -11.40 13.64 -3.86
C LEU A 159 -12.00 13.06 -2.58
N LEU A 160 -11.20 12.99 -1.50
CA LEU A 160 -11.66 12.48 -0.20
C LEU A 160 -12.80 13.33 0.37
N ASN A 161 -12.70 14.66 0.29
CA ASN A 161 -13.73 15.56 0.79
C ASN A 161 -15.03 15.45 -0.03
N SER A 162 -14.93 15.40 -1.36
CA SER A 162 -16.08 15.20 -2.25
C SER A 162 -16.75 13.85 -2.01
N ALA A 163 -15.97 12.77 -1.85
CA ALA A 163 -16.49 11.44 -1.54
C ALA A 163 -17.20 11.39 -0.16
N ARG A 164 -16.68 12.10 0.85
CA ARG A 164 -17.34 12.24 2.17
C ARG A 164 -18.66 13.01 2.07
N GLN A 165 -18.73 14.07 1.26
CA GLN A 165 -19.98 14.79 1.01
C GLN A 165 -21.01 13.90 0.31
N LEU A 166 -20.58 13.04 -0.63
CA LEU A 166 -21.45 12.02 -1.23
C LEU A 166 -21.89 10.99 -0.19
N ALA A 167 -21.01 10.57 0.73
CA ALA A 167 -21.36 9.63 1.79
C ALA A 167 -22.44 10.16 2.74
N ALA A 168 -22.52 11.49 2.94
CA ALA A 168 -23.60 12.11 3.70
C ALA A 168 -24.96 12.01 2.99
N LYS A 169 -24.97 11.94 1.65
CA LYS A 169 -26.19 11.90 0.82
C LYS A 169 -26.60 10.48 0.41
N HIS A 170 -25.66 9.54 0.40
CA HIS A 170 -25.88 8.18 -0.09
C HIS A 170 -25.58 7.16 1.02
N PRO A 171 -26.63 6.57 1.65
CA PRO A 171 -26.48 5.58 2.73
C PRO A 171 -25.63 4.37 2.35
N LEU A 172 -25.60 4.04 1.05
CA LEU A 172 -24.82 2.93 0.50
C LEU A 172 -23.31 3.12 0.69
N ILE A 173 -22.81 4.35 0.80
CA ILE A 173 -21.41 4.61 1.11
C ILE A 173 -21.24 4.47 2.63
N GLY A 174 -20.51 3.43 3.04
CA GLY A 174 -20.25 3.11 4.44
C GLY A 174 -19.03 3.82 5.00
N ASP A 175 -17.95 3.89 4.22
CA ASP A 175 -16.70 4.52 4.64
C ASP A 175 -15.95 5.14 3.44
N VAL A 176 -15.20 6.20 3.73
CA VAL A 176 -14.31 6.88 2.78
C VAL A 176 -12.96 7.06 3.45
N ARG A 177 -11.96 6.34 2.94
CA ARG A 177 -10.62 6.24 3.52
C ARG A 177 -9.55 6.42 2.47
N GLY A 178 -8.36 6.81 2.90
CA GLY A 178 -7.23 7.01 1.99
C GLY A 178 -6.35 8.18 2.37
N VAL A 179 -5.30 8.37 1.57
CA VAL A 179 -4.30 9.43 1.71
C VAL A 179 -3.67 9.70 0.34
N GLY A 180 -3.43 10.98 0.02
CA GLY A 180 -2.99 11.37 -1.31
C GLY A 180 -3.92 10.81 -2.40
N LEU A 181 -3.34 10.22 -3.45
CA LEU A 181 -4.08 9.58 -4.53
C LEU A 181 -4.27 8.07 -4.32
N PHE A 182 -4.36 7.63 -3.06
CA PHE A 182 -4.76 6.28 -2.69
C PHE A 182 -6.07 6.36 -1.90
N VAL A 183 -7.20 6.16 -2.59
CA VAL A 183 -8.55 6.40 -2.06
C VAL A 183 -9.40 5.12 -2.17
N GLY A 184 -10.17 4.85 -1.12
CA GLY A 184 -11.17 3.80 -1.05
C GLY A 184 -12.54 4.36 -0.70
N ILE A 185 -13.55 3.95 -1.47
CA ILE A 185 -14.96 4.20 -1.17
C ILE A 185 -15.60 2.83 -0.94
N GLU A 186 -16.03 2.58 0.28
CA GLU A 186 -16.62 1.31 0.68
C GLU A 186 -18.14 1.37 0.57
N LEU A 187 -18.72 0.40 -0.13
CA LEU A 187 -20.16 0.28 -0.26
C LEU A 187 -20.71 -0.83 0.63
N VAL A 188 -21.70 -0.50 1.45
CA VAL A 188 -22.35 -1.41 2.40
C VAL A 188 -23.87 -1.30 2.30
N LYS A 189 -24.56 -2.42 2.53
CA LYS A 189 -26.04 -2.46 2.57
C LYS A 189 -26.59 -1.89 3.88
N CYS A 190 -25.81 -2.00 4.96
CA CYS A 190 -26.11 -1.52 6.31
C CYS A 190 -24.79 -1.07 6.94
N ARG A 191 -24.78 0.13 7.56
CA ARG A 191 -23.56 0.75 8.11
C ARG A 191 -23.13 0.09 9.41
N GLU A 192 -24.11 -0.27 10.24
CA GLU A 192 -23.92 -0.93 11.53
C GLU A 192 -23.34 -2.32 11.32
N ALA A 193 -24.01 -3.13 10.49
CA ALA A 193 -23.57 -4.50 10.18
C ALA A 193 -22.40 -4.55 9.17
N ARG A 194 -21.98 -3.40 8.62
CA ARG A 194 -20.95 -3.25 7.56
C ARG A 194 -21.06 -4.30 6.44
N THR A 195 -22.29 -4.67 6.09
CA THR A 195 -22.51 -5.79 5.17
C THR A 195 -22.15 -5.39 3.74
N PRO A 196 -21.22 -6.08 3.06
CA PRO A 196 -20.78 -5.74 1.70
C PRO A 196 -21.93 -5.53 0.70
N ALA A 197 -21.91 -4.41 -0.02
CA ALA A 197 -22.81 -4.15 -1.14
C ALA A 197 -22.19 -4.55 -2.50
N THR A 198 -21.65 -5.78 -2.60
CA THR A 198 -20.87 -6.24 -3.77
C THR A 198 -21.58 -6.06 -5.11
N ALA A 199 -22.86 -6.40 -5.21
CA ALA A 199 -23.63 -6.24 -6.45
C ALA A 199 -23.79 -4.76 -6.84
N HIS A 200 -23.96 -3.88 -5.86
CA HIS A 200 -24.06 -2.44 -6.11
C HIS A 200 -22.71 -1.85 -6.51
N ALA A 201 -21.61 -2.29 -5.88
CA ALA A 201 -20.27 -1.91 -6.30
C ALA A 201 -20.01 -2.29 -7.77
N GLN A 202 -20.37 -3.51 -8.17
CA GLN A 202 -20.27 -3.93 -9.56
C GLN A 202 -21.14 -3.08 -10.49
N HIS A 203 -22.38 -2.80 -10.09
CA HIS A 203 -23.28 -1.94 -10.86
C HIS A 203 -22.71 -0.53 -11.04
N VAL A 204 -22.17 0.10 -9.99
CA VAL A 204 -21.55 1.43 -10.05
C VAL A 204 -20.35 1.41 -11.00
N ILE A 205 -19.48 0.41 -10.90
CA ILE A 205 -18.31 0.28 -11.79
C ILE A 205 -18.76 0.16 -13.25
N THR A 206 -19.70 -0.75 -13.54
CA THR A 206 -20.21 -0.97 -14.90
C THR A 206 -20.95 0.27 -15.43
N ARG A 207 -21.74 0.94 -14.59
CA ARG A 207 -22.48 2.15 -14.98
C ARG A 207 -21.51 3.29 -15.28
N TYR A 208 -20.51 3.51 -14.42
CA TYR A 208 -19.48 4.53 -14.64
C TYR A 208 -18.76 4.29 -15.98
N ALA A 209 -18.33 3.06 -16.25
CA ALA A 209 -17.69 2.72 -17.53
C ALA A 209 -18.60 2.97 -18.75
N SER A 210 -19.92 2.74 -18.63
CA SER A 210 -20.88 3.00 -19.72
C SER A 210 -21.11 4.50 -20.01
N LEU A 211 -20.78 5.37 -19.06
CA LEU A 211 -20.99 6.82 -19.18
C LEU A 211 -19.79 7.54 -19.81
N GLU A 212 -18.64 6.87 -19.96
CA GLU A 212 -17.43 7.39 -20.58
C GLU A 212 -17.09 6.58 -21.86
N PRO A 213 -17.84 6.77 -22.96
CA PRO A 213 -17.65 6.00 -24.20
C PRO A 213 -16.34 6.31 -24.95
N ASP A 214 -15.71 7.46 -24.71
CA ASP A 214 -14.58 7.97 -25.50
C ASP A 214 -13.18 7.63 -24.97
N GLY A 215 -13.03 6.58 -24.16
CA GLY A 215 -11.74 5.89 -23.98
C GLY A 215 -10.55 6.73 -23.48
N LEU A 216 -10.76 7.96 -23.00
CA LEU A 216 -9.78 8.69 -22.22
C LEU A 216 -9.70 7.96 -20.88
N GLU A 217 -8.79 6.99 -20.84
CA GLU A 217 -8.35 6.31 -19.63
C GLU A 217 -8.35 7.32 -18.49
N CYS A 218 -9.35 7.22 -17.62
CA CYS A 218 -9.32 7.89 -16.36
C CYS A 218 -8.25 7.19 -15.50
N GLN A 219 -6.97 7.39 -15.85
CA GLN A 219 -5.82 7.01 -15.02
C GLN A 219 -5.95 7.70 -13.65
N HIS A 220 -6.72 8.80 -13.58
CA HIS A 220 -7.09 9.49 -12.35
C HIS A 220 -8.11 8.73 -11.49
N VAL A 221 -9.05 7.95 -12.04
CA VAL A 221 -10.01 7.13 -11.27
C VAL A 221 -9.46 5.74 -10.90
N ARG A 222 -8.26 5.36 -11.37
CA ARG A 222 -7.51 4.26 -10.72
C ARG A 222 -7.12 4.57 -9.27
N SER A 223 -7.14 5.85 -8.86
CA SER A 223 -6.88 6.28 -7.48
C SER A 223 -8.03 5.98 -6.53
N VAL A 224 -9.26 5.85 -7.04
CA VAL A 224 -10.48 5.61 -6.26
C VAL A 224 -10.96 4.19 -6.53
N ARG A 225 -10.76 3.30 -5.57
CA ARG A 225 -11.29 1.94 -5.66
C ARG A 225 -12.62 1.87 -4.93
N VAL A 226 -13.67 1.39 -5.60
CA VAL A 226 -14.86 0.89 -4.92
C VAL A 226 -14.47 -0.43 -4.25
N CYS A 227 -14.31 -0.40 -2.94
CA CYS A 227 -13.74 -1.50 -2.19
C CYS A 227 -14.81 -2.55 -1.86
N LYS A 228 -14.43 -3.83 -1.97
CA LYS A 228 -15.06 -4.87 -1.17
C LYS A 228 -14.56 -4.68 0.28
N PRO A 229 -15.40 -4.80 1.31
CA PRO A 229 -14.97 -4.66 2.69
C PRO A 229 -13.93 -5.71 3.07
N SER A 230 -12.89 -5.26 3.80
CA SER A 230 -11.91 -6.12 4.43
C SER A 230 -12.55 -6.89 5.59
N ARG A 231 -12.51 -8.23 5.59
CA ARG A 231 -12.83 -9.06 6.78
C ARG A 231 -11.91 -8.78 7.99
N ILE A 232 -10.85 -8.00 7.80
CA ILE A 232 -9.80 -7.74 8.80
C ILE A 232 -10.26 -6.77 9.90
N LEU A 233 -11.26 -5.92 9.63
CA LEU A 233 -11.71 -4.86 10.57
C LEU A 233 -13.02 -5.17 11.32
N SER A 234 -13.50 -6.42 11.29
CA SER A 234 -14.77 -6.82 11.94
C SER A 234 -14.61 -7.44 13.34
N ARG A 235 -13.50 -7.17 14.03
CA ARG A 235 -13.33 -7.54 15.45
C ARG A 235 -13.26 -6.26 16.28
N GLU A 236 -14.41 -5.86 16.82
CA GLU A 236 -14.47 -5.04 18.03
C GLU A 236 -13.85 -5.82 19.21
#